data_AF-A0A3D4NG75-F1
#
_entry.id   AF-A0A3D4NG75-F1
#
_cell.length_a   1.000
_cell.length_b   1.000
_cell.length_c   1.000
_cell.angle_alpha   90.00
_cell.angle_beta   90.00
_cell.angle_gamma   90.00
#
_symmetry.space_group_name_H-M   'P 1'
#
loop_
_entity.id
_entity.type
_entity.pdbx_description
1 polymer ?
#
loop_
_entity_poly.entity_id
_entity_poly.type
_entity_poly.pdbx_seq_one_letter_code
_entity_poly.pdbx_strand_id
1 'polypeptide(L)'
;MKTPVYLICSSPVRLWGLTSRERVGRMLAKLPNAHLCNADDPLPAQGEIVLLREDYLYDDRVLQGLLATPEVALQDPRTGTIVAAHASVDRLAHLPSLDSDAVAGLRK
;
A
#
# COMPACT_ATOMS: atom_id res chain seq x y z
N MET A 1 12.78 0.26 13.10
CA MET A 1 12.26 -0.88 12.33
C MET A 1 11.64 -0.32 11.05
N LYS A 2 11.82 -0.97 9.89
CA LYS A 2 11.23 -0.48 8.64
C LYS A 2 9.84 -1.10 8.46
N THR A 3 8.85 -0.29 8.11
CA THR A 3 7.50 -0.75 7.78
C THR A 3 7.54 -1.50 6.45
N PRO A 4 7.14 -2.77 6.40
CA PRO A 4 7.02 -3.54 5.17
C PRO A 4 5.95 -2.93 4.26
N VAL A 5 6.26 -2.80 2.97
CA VAL A 5 5.36 -2.28 1.94
C VAL A 5 5.19 -3.36 0.89
N TYR A 6 3.95 -3.79 0.68
CA TYR A 6 3.58 -4.77 -0.32
C TYR A 6 2.80 -4.10 -1.45
N LEU A 7 3.13 -4.48 -2.68
CA LEU A 7 2.37 -4.09 -3.85
C LEU A 7 1.36 -5.17 -4.17
N ILE A 8 0.13 -4.74 -4.44
CA ILE A 8 -0.96 -5.64 -4.80
C ILE A 8 -1.57 -5.23 -6.13
N CYS A 9 -2.35 -6.16 -6.71
CA CYS A 9 -2.76 -6.10 -8.10
C CYS A 9 -1.54 -6.06 -9.03
N SER A 10 -1.77 -6.03 -10.33
CA SER A 10 -0.70 -5.81 -11.29
C SER A 10 -1.14 -4.74 -12.28
N SER A 11 -0.21 -3.87 -12.67
CA SER A 11 -0.47 -2.86 -13.70
C SER A 11 0.50 -3.05 -14.86
N PRO A 12 0.02 -3.29 -16.09
CA PRO A 12 0.89 -3.37 -17.26
C PRO A 12 1.40 -1.98 -17.71
N VAL A 13 0.87 -0.90 -17.13
CA VAL A 13 1.14 0.47 -17.58
C VAL A 13 2.55 0.92 -17.16
N ARG A 14 3.36 1.20 -18.17
CA ARG A 14 4.64 1.89 -17.99
C ARG A 14 4.44 3.39 -18.14
N LEU A 15 4.92 4.15 -17.16
CA LEU A 15 4.95 5.61 -17.20
C LEU A 15 6.40 6.05 -17.21
N TRP A 16 6.78 6.84 -18.21
CA TRP A 16 8.16 7.27 -18.43
C TRP A 16 9.16 6.09 -18.47
N GLY A 17 8.73 4.96 -19.05
CA GLY A 17 9.51 3.72 -19.15
C GLY A 17 9.47 2.83 -17.89
N LEU A 18 8.94 3.32 -16.77
CA LEU A 18 8.96 2.63 -15.47
C LEU A 18 7.65 1.89 -15.19
N THR A 19 7.75 0.67 -14.70
CA THR A 19 6.67 -0.09 -14.05
C THR A 19 6.20 0.58 -12.76
N SER A 20 5.05 0.17 -12.23
CA SER A 20 4.56 0.67 -10.94
C SER A 20 5.55 0.38 -9.81
N ARG A 21 6.05 -0.84 -9.74
CA ARG A 21 7.09 -1.25 -8.80
C ARG A 21 8.35 -0.40 -8.86
N GLU A 22 8.87 -0.09 -10.05
CA GLU A 22 10.04 0.78 -10.19
C GLU A 22 9.76 2.22 -9.72
N ARG A 23 8.57 2.77 -10.01
CA ARG A 23 8.18 4.11 -9.55
C ARG A 23 8.09 4.14 -8.02
N VAL A 24 7.35 3.20 -7.43
CA VAL A 24 7.20 3.10 -5.96
C VAL A 24 8.54 2.84 -5.30
N GLY A 25 9.36 1.94 -5.82
CA GLY A 25 10.71 1.67 -5.30
C GLY A 25 11.58 2.93 -5.25
N ARG A 26 11.55 3.77 -6.28
CA ARG A 26 12.28 5.06 -6.29
C ARG A 26 11.76 6.05 -5.25
N MET A 27 10.45 6.08 -4.99
CA MET A 27 9.86 6.94 -3.95
C MET A 27 10.23 6.45 -2.56
N LEU A 28 10.05 5.14 -2.30
CA LEU A 28 10.36 4.52 -1.01
C LEU A 28 11.86 4.52 -0.69
N ALA A 29 12.75 4.53 -1.70
CA ALA A 29 14.19 4.68 -1.47
C ALA A 29 14.56 6.00 -0.75
N LYS A 30 13.70 7.01 -0.82
CA LYS A 30 13.87 8.29 -0.10
C LYS A 30 13.34 8.24 1.34
N LEU A 31 12.63 7.18 1.71
CA LEU A 31 11.93 7.03 2.98
C LEU A 31 12.60 5.93 3.83
N PRO A 32 13.47 6.30 4.80
CA PRO A 32 14.31 5.34 5.51
C PRO A 32 13.52 4.37 6.39
N ASN A 33 12.29 4.71 6.73
CA ASN A 33 11.35 3.90 7.52
C ASN A 33 10.53 2.91 6.68
N ALA A 34 10.71 2.84 5.35
CA ALA A 34 9.96 1.92 4.49
C ALA A 34 10.86 0.82 3.91
N HIS A 35 10.27 -0.36 3.70
CA HIS A 35 10.92 -1.47 3.00
C HIS A 35 9.96 -2.07 1.97
N LEU A 36 10.28 -1.96 0.68
CA LEU A 36 9.49 -2.56 -0.39
C LEU A 36 9.77 -4.07 -0.46
N CYS A 37 8.74 -4.87 -0.20
CA CYS A 37 8.78 -6.32 -0.27
C CYS A 37 8.61 -6.84 -1.70
N ASN A 38 9.18 -8.02 -1.97
CA ASN A 38 8.95 -8.76 -3.21
C ASN A 38 7.55 -9.37 -3.24
N ALA A 39 7.10 -9.77 -4.42
CA ALA A 39 5.75 -10.35 -4.59
C ALA A 39 5.58 -11.68 -3.84
N ASP A 40 6.64 -12.47 -3.73
CA ASP A 40 6.62 -13.80 -3.09
C ASP A 40 7.02 -13.74 -1.60
N ASP A 41 7.30 -12.55 -1.06
CA ASP A 41 7.63 -12.41 0.36
C ASP A 41 6.37 -12.67 1.20
N PRO A 42 6.45 -13.52 2.25
CA PRO A 42 5.31 -13.75 3.11
C PRO A 42 4.95 -12.48 3.90
N LEU A 43 3.67 -12.31 4.22
CA LEU A 43 3.25 -11.31 5.21
C LEU A 43 3.87 -11.65 6.58
N PRO A 44 4.28 -10.65 7.38
CA PRO A 44 4.76 -10.93 8.73
C PRO A 44 3.62 -11.49 9.59
N ALA A 45 3.95 -12.30 10.59
CA ALA A 45 2.93 -12.91 11.46
C ALA A 45 2.21 -11.89 12.37
N GLN A 46 2.83 -10.73 12.62
CA GLN A 46 2.33 -9.66 13.47
C GLN A 46 2.97 -8.33 13.07
N GLY A 47 2.40 -7.22 13.55
CA GLY A 47 2.90 -5.86 13.30
C GLY A 47 2.12 -5.13 12.21
N GLU A 48 2.66 -4.01 11.75
CA GLU A 48 2.01 -3.11 10.78
C GLU A 48 2.67 -3.24 9.41
N ILE A 49 1.86 -3.19 8.36
CA ILE A 49 2.32 -3.18 6.97
C ILE A 49 1.57 -2.13 6.17
N VAL A 50 2.16 -1.74 5.04
CA VAL A 50 1.52 -0.91 4.03
C VAL A 50 1.20 -1.74 2.80
N LEU A 51 -0.04 -1.67 2.33
CA LEU A 51 -0.48 -2.20 1.04
C LEU A 51 -0.68 -1.05 0.07
N LEU A 52 -0.15 -1.18 -1.15
CA LEU A 52 -0.33 -0.23 -2.24
C LEU A 52 -0.82 -0.97 -3.48
N ARG A 53 -1.91 -0.50 -4.11
CA ARG A 53 -2.29 -0.98 -5.43
C ARG A 53 -1.33 -0.48 -6.51
N GLU A 54 -0.93 -1.38 -7.41
CA GLU A 54 -0.04 -1.05 -8.53
C GLU A 54 -0.68 -0.22 -9.64
N ASP A 55 -2.00 -0.18 -9.74
CA ASP A 55 -2.77 0.55 -10.76
C ASP A 55 -3.03 2.03 -10.39
N TYR A 56 -2.53 2.50 -9.25
CA TYR A 56 -2.56 3.90 -8.83
C TYR A 56 -1.17 4.55 -8.83
N LEU A 57 -1.17 5.89 -8.91
CA LEU A 57 0.03 6.70 -8.70
C LEU A 57 -0.02 7.34 -7.33
N TYR A 58 1.12 7.32 -6.66
CA TYR A 58 1.34 7.94 -5.36
C TYR A 58 2.38 9.03 -5.52
N ASP A 59 2.27 10.08 -4.71
CA ASP A 59 3.34 11.05 -4.53
C ASP A 59 4.08 10.82 -3.21
N ASP A 60 5.27 11.42 -3.09
CA ASP A 60 6.14 11.28 -1.92
C ASP A 60 5.44 11.71 -0.60
N ARG A 61 4.58 12.74 -0.62
CA ARG A 61 3.88 13.23 0.59
C ARG A 61 2.77 12.28 1.03
N VAL A 62 2.04 11.71 0.07
CA VAL A 62 1.02 10.69 0.36
C VAL A 62 1.66 9.46 0.98
N LEU A 63 2.78 8.98 0.44
CA LEU A 63 3.49 7.83 1.02
C LEU A 63 4.04 8.15 2.42
N GLN A 64 4.57 9.35 2.64
CA GLN A 64 5.00 9.80 3.97
C GLN A 64 3.85 9.82 4.97
N GLY A 65 2.71 10.42 4.60
CA GLY A 65 1.54 10.50 5.47
C GLY A 65 0.97 9.11 5.80
N LEU A 66 0.90 8.23 4.80
CA LEU A 66 0.47 6.86 4.96
C LEU A 66 1.40 6.09 5.91
N LEU A 67 2.72 6.17 5.73
CA LEU A 67 3.69 5.51 6.60
C LEU A 67 3.70 6.04 8.04
N ALA A 68 3.37 7.33 8.23
CA ALA A 68 3.35 7.96 9.55
C ALA A 68 2.04 7.73 10.33
N THR A 69 0.99 7.28 9.65
CA THR A 69 -0.36 7.17 10.22
C THR A 69 -0.82 5.72 10.14
N PRO A 70 -0.69 4.92 11.21
CA PRO A 70 -1.23 3.57 11.23
C PRO A 70 -2.75 3.61 11.24
N GLU A 71 -3.35 2.47 10.86
CA GLU A 71 -4.80 2.25 10.85
C GLU A 71 -5.58 3.21 9.93
N VAL A 72 -4.95 3.63 8.82
CA VAL A 72 -5.52 4.54 7.82
C VAL A 72 -5.58 3.88 6.44
N ALA A 73 -6.56 4.28 5.63
CA ALA A 73 -6.67 3.88 4.24
C ALA A 73 -6.96 5.06 3.31
N LEU A 74 -6.43 4.97 2.09
CA LEU A 74 -6.74 5.89 1.00
C LEU A 74 -7.83 5.30 0.14
N GLN A 75 -8.89 6.06 -0.09
CA GLN A 75 -10.03 5.68 -0.91
C GLN A 75 -10.04 6.51 -2.19
N ASP A 76 -10.28 5.88 -3.34
CA ASP A 76 -10.69 6.62 -4.53
C ASP A 76 -12.10 7.18 -4.28
N PRO A 77 -12.28 8.52 -4.22
CA PRO A 77 -13.58 9.11 -3.94
C PRO A 77 -14.63 8.86 -5.03
N ARG A 78 -14.21 8.45 -6.24
CA ARG A 78 -15.09 8.20 -7.38
C ARG A 78 -15.73 6.81 -7.32
N THR A 79 -14.96 5.83 -6.88
CA THR A 79 -15.39 4.41 -6.87
C THR A 79 -15.61 3.87 -5.47
N GLY A 80 -15.08 4.52 -4.44
CA GLY A 80 -15.05 3.99 -3.08
C GLY A 80 -14.04 2.85 -2.88
N THR A 81 -13.22 2.54 -3.88
CA THR A 81 -12.20 1.49 -3.78
C THR A 81 -11.05 1.94 -2.88
N ILE A 82 -10.53 1.06 -2.03
CA ILE A 82 -9.28 1.37 -1.32
C ILE A 82 -8.09 1.11 -2.22
N VAL A 83 -7.21 2.09 -2.25
CA VAL A 83 -6.04 2.09 -3.13
C VAL A 83 -4.76 1.85 -2.35
N ALA A 84 -4.75 2.23 -1.08
CA ALA A 84 -3.65 1.97 -0.16
C ALA A 84 -4.14 1.89 1.28
N ALA A 85 -3.43 1.14 2.12
CA ALA A 85 -3.72 1.07 3.55
C ALA A 85 -2.44 0.88 4.35
N HIS A 86 -2.37 1.49 5.53
CA HIS A 86 -1.38 1.19 6.56
C HIS A 86 -2.14 0.63 7.75
N ALA A 87 -1.94 -0.64 8.06
CA ALA A 87 -2.68 -1.30 9.13
C ALA A 87 -1.91 -2.50 9.70
N SER A 88 -2.34 -2.96 10.87
CA SER A 88 -1.88 -4.22 11.44
C SER A 88 -2.22 -5.42 10.56
N VAL A 89 -1.37 -6.44 10.58
CA VAL A 89 -1.61 -7.70 9.84
C VAL A 89 -2.93 -8.32 10.25
N ASP A 90 -3.27 -8.31 11.54
CA ASP A 90 -4.54 -8.87 12.04
C ASP A 90 -5.75 -8.18 11.40
N ARG A 91 -5.68 -6.86 11.21
CA ARG A 91 -6.75 -6.08 10.57
C ARG A 91 -6.83 -6.34 9.07
N LEU A 92 -5.69 -6.55 8.42
CA LEU A 92 -5.61 -6.85 6.99
C LEU A 92 -5.96 -8.30 6.65
N ALA A 93 -5.79 -9.24 7.58
CA ALA A 93 -6.23 -10.64 7.42
C ALA A 93 -7.75 -10.76 7.21
N HIS A 94 -8.52 -9.75 7.64
CA HIS A 94 -9.96 -9.63 7.41
C HIS A 94 -10.32 -8.85 6.13
N LEU A 95 -9.33 -8.37 5.37
CA LEU A 95 -9.50 -7.67 4.09
C LEU A 95 -9.05 -8.63 2.97
N PRO A 96 -9.95 -9.52 2.49
CA PRO A 96 -9.58 -10.57 1.53
C PRO A 96 -9.07 -10.03 0.18
N SER A 97 -9.26 -8.74 -0.08
CA SER A 97 -8.67 -7.96 -1.15
C SER A 97 -8.99 -6.48 -0.86
N LEU A 98 -8.14 -5.53 -1.29
CA LEU A 98 -8.55 -4.11 -1.32
C LEU A 98 -9.72 -3.86 -2.30
N ASP A 99 -10.15 -4.87 -3.06
CA ASP A 99 -11.33 -4.88 -3.94
C ASP A 99 -12.65 -5.32 -3.27
N SER A 100 -12.67 -5.80 -2.02
CA SER A 100 -13.93 -6.26 -1.40
C SER A 100 -14.59 -5.20 -0.51
N ASP A 101 -15.93 -5.29 -0.36
CA ASP A 101 -16.78 -4.47 0.51
C ASP A 101 -16.34 -4.41 1.99
N ALA A 102 -15.32 -5.18 2.39
CA ALA A 102 -14.77 -5.24 3.73
C ALA A 102 -14.11 -3.93 4.20
N VAL A 103 -13.93 -2.93 3.32
CA VAL A 103 -13.26 -1.68 3.71
C VAL A 103 -14.16 -0.60 4.33
N ALA A 104 -15.43 -0.89 4.58
CA ALA A 104 -16.30 0.03 5.31
C ALA A 104 -15.74 0.41 6.71
N GLY A 105 -14.92 -0.45 7.33
CA GLY A 105 -14.36 -0.27 8.67
C GLY A 105 -13.11 0.63 8.79
N LEU A 106 -12.54 1.12 7.68
CA LEU A 106 -11.38 2.02 7.67
C LEU A 106 -11.76 3.50 7.44
N ARG A 107 -13.05 3.83 7.45
CA ARG A 107 -13.62 5.17 7.17
C ARG A 107 -13.64 6.15 8.36
N LYS A 108 -12.79 5.99 9.37
CA LYS A 108 -12.81 6.91 10.52
C LYS A 108 -11.70 7.95 10.43
#